data_AF-A0A420PBI0-F1
#
_entry.id   AF-A0A420PBI0-F1
#
_cell.length_a   1.000
_cell.length_b   1.000
_cell.length_c   1.000
_cell.angle_alpha   90.00
_cell.angle_beta   90.00
_cell.angle_gamma   90.00
#
_symmetry.space_group_name_H-M   'P 1'
#
loop_
_entity.id
_entity.type
_entity.pdbx_description
1 polymer ?
#
loop_
_entity_poly.entity_id
_entity_poly.type
_entity_poly.pdbx_seq_one_letter_code
_entity_poly.pdbx_strand_id
1 'polypeptide(L)'
;MPQSSNEARILLALQALQNNPKLGIRRAASMYEVRYGTLRNRKNGIQSRGDWIPKSRKLSDLEENIIIQFILDLDSRGFPSRLRFVEEMANSLLADRDAPPVGKRWAHNFVKRQPELKTRLFRKYDYQRAKCEDPTIIRGWFRLVQNTIAKYGIRSDDIWNFDETGFMMGIIMAGMVVTGSERQGRPKSVQPGNREWITVIQAINAEGQSIAPFIIGAGQYHLANWYRECDLPGDWVIATSQNGWTNNHLGLEWLKHFDCSTTNRSTGPYRLLILDGHESHHSADFERYCKENKIITL
;
A
#
# COMPACT_ATOMS: atom_id res chain seq x y z
N MET A 1 -45.09 9.31 -3.98
CA MET A 1 -45.36 7.96 -3.44
C MET A 1 -44.42 6.98 -4.13
N PRO A 2 -43.71 6.12 -3.39
CA PRO A 2 -42.78 5.18 -4.02
C PRO A 2 -43.60 4.24 -4.90
N GLN A 3 -43.24 4.15 -6.18
CA GLN A 3 -43.87 3.22 -7.11
C GLN A 3 -43.78 1.82 -6.50
N SER A 4 -44.92 1.25 -6.08
CA SER A 4 -44.96 -0.12 -5.58
C SER A 4 -44.31 -1.01 -6.63
N SER A 5 -43.26 -1.75 -6.26
CA SER A 5 -42.60 -2.69 -7.16
C SER A 5 -43.66 -3.51 -7.90
N ASN A 6 -43.50 -3.66 -9.22
CA ASN A 6 -44.41 -4.44 -10.06
C ASN A 6 -44.65 -5.86 -9.47
N GLU A 7 -43.65 -6.39 -8.77
CA GLU A 7 -43.72 -7.67 -8.07
C GLU A 7 -44.66 -7.66 -6.86
N ALA A 8 -44.74 -6.55 -6.11
CA ALA A 8 -45.68 -6.41 -4.99
C ALA A 8 -47.14 -6.44 -5.47
N ARG A 9 -47.43 -5.82 -6.62
CA ARG A 9 -48.77 -5.88 -7.25
C ARG A 9 -49.13 -7.29 -7.70
N ILE A 10 -48.15 -8.05 -8.19
CA ILE A 10 -48.31 -9.45 -8.56
C ILE A 10 -48.65 -10.32 -7.34
N LEU A 11 -47.95 -10.13 -6.21
CA LEU A 11 -48.22 -10.86 -4.97
C LEU A 11 -49.63 -10.58 -4.43
N LEU A 12 -50.06 -9.31 -4.45
CA LEU A 12 -51.43 -8.92 -4.07
C LEU A 12 -52.48 -9.55 -5.00
N ALA A 13 -52.22 -9.59 -6.31
CA ALA A 13 -53.10 -10.24 -7.28
C ALA A 13 -53.20 -11.76 -7.07
N LEU A 14 -52.11 -12.43 -6.68
CA LEU A 14 -52.12 -13.85 -6.33
C LEU A 14 -52.92 -14.12 -5.05
N GLN A 15 -52.77 -13.28 -4.02
CA GLN A 15 -53.52 -13.39 -2.77
C GLN A 15 -55.03 -13.20 -3.01
N ALA A 16 -55.41 -12.26 -3.89
CA ALA A 16 -56.80 -12.06 -4.29
C ALA A 16 -57.40 -13.26 -5.04
N LEU A 17 -56.60 -13.95 -5.86
CA LEU A 17 -57.00 -15.18 -6.55
C LEU A 17 -57.14 -16.37 -5.60
N GLN A 18 -56.37 -16.43 -4.51
CA GLN A 18 -56.52 -17.43 -3.46
C GLN A 18 -57.77 -17.19 -2.62
N ASN A 19 -58.04 -15.93 -2.25
CA ASN A 19 -59.16 -15.56 -1.39
C ASN A 19 -60.52 -15.59 -2.10
N ASN A 20 -60.56 -15.53 -3.43
CA ASN A 20 -61.81 -15.57 -4.20
C ASN A 20 -61.73 -16.58 -5.36
N PRO A 21 -62.23 -17.82 -5.17
CA PRO A 21 -62.20 -18.87 -6.19
C PRO A 21 -62.97 -18.54 -7.48
N LYS A 22 -63.91 -17.58 -7.44
CA LYS A 22 -64.69 -17.14 -8.61
C LYS A 22 -63.97 -16.04 -9.42
N LEU A 23 -62.84 -15.51 -8.92
CA LEU A 23 -62.09 -14.46 -9.59
C LEU A 23 -61.20 -15.06 -10.69
N GLY A 24 -61.49 -14.71 -11.95
CA GLY A 24 -60.66 -15.12 -13.09
C GLY A 24 -59.32 -14.38 -13.15
N ILE A 25 -58.26 -15.07 -13.59
CA ILE A 25 -56.89 -14.52 -13.69
C ILE A 25 -56.83 -13.25 -14.56
N ARG A 26 -57.62 -13.17 -15.64
CA ARG A 26 -57.70 -11.97 -16.50
C ARG A 26 -58.28 -10.77 -15.74
N ARG A 27 -59.30 -11.00 -14.91
CA ARG A 27 -59.93 -9.95 -14.11
C ARG A 27 -59.00 -9.48 -13.00
N ALA A 28 -58.33 -10.39 -12.31
CA ALA A 28 -57.29 -10.05 -11.34
C ALA A 28 -56.13 -9.26 -11.99
N ALA A 29 -55.66 -9.68 -13.16
CA ALA A 29 -54.61 -8.98 -13.89
C ALA A 29 -55.00 -7.52 -14.22
N SER A 30 -56.24 -7.30 -14.64
CA SER A 30 -56.77 -5.95 -14.90
C SER A 30 -56.95 -5.12 -13.63
N MET A 31 -57.43 -5.73 -12.53
CA MET A 31 -57.68 -5.02 -11.27
C MET A 31 -56.39 -4.53 -10.59
N TYR A 32 -55.32 -5.31 -10.69
CA TYR A 32 -54.03 -5.02 -10.06
C TYR A 32 -53.01 -4.40 -11.03
N GLU A 33 -53.45 -4.04 -12.24
CA GLU A 33 -52.62 -3.43 -13.31
C GLU A 33 -51.35 -4.24 -13.65
N VAL A 34 -51.46 -5.58 -13.64
CA VAL A 34 -50.35 -6.49 -13.97
C VAL A 34 -50.59 -7.19 -15.30
N ARG A 35 -49.52 -7.47 -16.06
CA ARG A 35 -49.63 -8.23 -17.30
C ARG A 35 -50.17 -9.64 -17.02
N TYR A 36 -51.23 -10.03 -17.71
CA TYR A 36 -51.86 -11.35 -17.58
C TYR A 36 -50.86 -12.52 -17.68
N GLY A 37 -49.94 -12.46 -18.65
CA GLY A 37 -48.92 -13.50 -18.83
C GLY A 37 -48.00 -13.64 -17.62
N THR A 38 -47.59 -12.53 -17.01
CA THR A 38 -46.75 -12.53 -15.81
C THR A 38 -47.48 -13.13 -14.61
N LEU A 39 -48.74 -12.73 -14.38
CA LEU A 39 -49.56 -13.26 -13.29
C LEU A 39 -49.86 -14.76 -13.45
N ARG A 40 -50.14 -15.22 -14.68
CA ARG A 40 -50.34 -16.64 -14.99
C ARG A 40 -49.07 -17.45 -14.73
N ASN A 41 -47.92 -16.97 -15.18
CA ASN A 41 -46.64 -17.63 -14.96
C ASN A 41 -46.33 -17.77 -13.46
N ARG A 42 -46.61 -16.70 -12.68
CA ARG A 42 -46.44 -16.68 -11.23
C ARG A 42 -47.37 -17.64 -10.50
N LYS A 43 -48.65 -17.70 -10.90
CA LYS A 43 -49.61 -18.68 -10.38
C LYS A 43 -49.16 -20.12 -10.65
N ASN A 44 -48.48 -20.35 -11.77
CA ASN A 44 -47.92 -21.64 -12.15
C ASN A 44 -46.53 -21.92 -11.53
N GLY A 45 -46.09 -21.13 -10.55
CA GLY A 45 -44.84 -21.35 -9.81
C GLY A 45 -43.57 -20.82 -10.48
N ILE A 46 -43.67 -20.07 -11.58
CA ILE A 46 -42.50 -19.46 -12.24
C ILE A 46 -42.08 -18.22 -11.46
N GLN A 47 -40.88 -18.25 -10.87
CA GLN A 47 -40.28 -17.17 -10.08
C GLN A 47 -39.87 -15.94 -10.92
N SER A 48 -39.68 -14.80 -10.25
CA SER A 48 -39.25 -13.57 -10.92
C SER A 48 -37.84 -13.71 -11.46
N ARG A 49 -37.50 -12.96 -12.52
CA ARG A 49 -36.11 -12.93 -12.98
C ARG A 49 -35.17 -12.33 -11.94
N GLY A 50 -35.67 -11.50 -11.02
CA GLY A 50 -34.89 -10.95 -9.91
C GLY A 50 -34.63 -11.97 -8.80
N ASP A 51 -35.59 -12.87 -8.56
CA ASP A 51 -35.50 -13.94 -7.55
C ASP A 51 -34.99 -15.26 -8.16
N TRP A 52 -34.73 -15.29 -9.47
CA TRP A 52 -34.26 -16.46 -10.17
C TRP A 52 -32.78 -16.69 -9.84
N ILE A 53 -32.50 -17.75 -9.08
CA ILE A 53 -31.14 -18.20 -8.84
C ILE A 53 -30.62 -18.84 -10.13
N PRO A 54 -29.55 -18.32 -10.74
CA PRO A 54 -29.00 -18.93 -11.94
C PRO A 54 -28.54 -20.36 -11.64
N LYS A 55 -28.89 -21.31 -12.51
CA LYS A 55 -28.39 -22.69 -12.44
C LYS A 55 -26.84 -22.80 -12.47
N SER A 56 -26.15 -21.71 -12.82
CA SER A 56 -24.70 -21.59 -12.78
C SER A 56 -24.13 -21.28 -11.39
N ARG A 57 -24.97 -20.97 -10.39
CA ARG A 57 -24.55 -20.74 -9.01
C ARG A 57 -24.42 -22.10 -8.31
N LYS A 58 -23.17 -22.55 -8.14
CA LYS A 58 -22.84 -23.87 -7.58
C LYS A 58 -22.96 -23.96 -6.05
N LEU A 59 -22.85 -22.83 -5.37
CA LEU A 59 -22.94 -22.74 -3.91
C LEU A 59 -24.25 -22.05 -3.51
N SER A 60 -24.80 -22.46 -2.37
CA SER A 60 -25.93 -21.81 -1.71
C SER A 60 -25.51 -20.50 -1.06
N ASP A 61 -26.49 -19.64 -0.71
CA ASP A 61 -26.21 -18.40 0.00
C ASP A 61 -25.55 -18.64 1.37
N LEU A 62 -25.90 -19.74 2.05
CA LEU A 62 -25.30 -20.12 3.33
C LEU A 62 -23.81 -20.46 3.17
N GLU A 63 -23.45 -21.23 2.15
CA GLU A 63 -22.06 -21.59 1.88
C GLU A 63 -21.23 -20.38 1.45
N GLU A 64 -21.80 -19.53 0.61
CA GLU A 64 -21.17 -18.25 0.25
C GLU A 64 -20.95 -17.38 1.49
N ASN A 65 -21.90 -17.31 2.43
CA ASN A 65 -21.75 -16.58 3.68
C ASN A 65 -20.65 -17.15 4.58
N ILE A 66 -20.52 -18.48 4.67
CA ILE A 66 -19.42 -19.13 5.42
C ILE A 66 -18.07 -18.72 4.84
N ILE A 67 -17.95 -18.73 3.51
CA ILE A 67 -16.74 -18.30 2.81
C ILE A 67 -16.42 -16.83 3.10
N ILE A 68 -17.42 -15.95 3.12
CA ILE A 68 -17.24 -14.52 3.44
C ILE A 68 -16.73 -14.37 4.87
N GLN A 69 -17.41 -14.97 5.86
CA GLN A 69 -17.02 -14.86 7.27
C GLN A 69 -15.61 -15.37 7.51
N PHE A 70 -15.23 -16.47 6.85
CA PHE A 70 -13.87 -17.01 6.95
C PHE A 70 -12.81 -16.09 6.33
N ILE A 71 -13.12 -15.42 5.22
CA ILE A 71 -12.23 -14.43 4.60
C ILE A 71 -12.05 -13.22 5.52
N LEU A 72 -13.12 -12.73 6.13
CA LEU A 72 -13.08 -11.59 7.06
C LEU A 72 -12.31 -11.92 8.34
N ASP A 73 -12.47 -13.13 8.88
CA ASP A 73 -11.69 -13.60 10.03
C ASP A 73 -10.18 -13.66 9.70
N LEU A 74 -9.81 -14.21 8.55
CA LEU A 74 -8.42 -14.25 8.10
C LEU A 74 -7.82 -12.85 7.90
N ASP A 75 -8.59 -11.93 7.32
CA ASP A 75 -8.18 -10.53 7.13
C ASP A 75 -7.96 -9.83 8.49
N SER A 76 -8.85 -10.06 9.46
CA SER A 76 -8.72 -9.51 10.82
C SER A 76 -7.46 -9.98 11.56
N ARG A 77 -6.97 -11.19 11.23
CA ARG A 77 -5.73 -11.77 11.76
C ARG A 77 -4.48 -11.38 10.96
N GLY A 78 -4.62 -10.52 9.94
CA GLY A 78 -3.52 -10.07 9.10
C GLY A 78 -3.05 -11.09 8.07
N PHE A 79 -3.87 -12.09 7.75
CA PHE A 79 -3.58 -13.11 6.73
C PHE A 79 -4.46 -12.88 5.48
N PRO A 80 -4.13 -11.92 4.60
CA PRO A 80 -4.94 -11.63 3.42
C PRO A 80 -5.01 -12.86 2.51
N SER A 81 -6.23 -13.30 2.23
CA SER A 81 -6.48 -14.51 1.44
C SER A 81 -6.32 -14.26 -0.06
N ARG A 82 -5.70 -15.22 -0.77
CA ARG A 82 -5.57 -15.19 -2.23
C ARG A 82 -6.83 -15.73 -2.89
N LEU A 83 -7.15 -15.29 -4.11
CA LEU A 83 -8.28 -15.82 -4.89
C LEU A 83 -8.25 -17.34 -5.06
N ARG A 84 -7.05 -17.94 -5.18
CA ARG A 84 -6.88 -19.39 -5.24
C ARG A 84 -7.36 -20.09 -3.95
N PHE A 85 -7.11 -19.49 -2.79
CA PHE A 85 -7.55 -20.04 -1.52
C PHE A 85 -9.09 -19.99 -1.39
N VAL A 86 -9.71 -18.92 -1.89
CA VAL A 86 -11.18 -18.81 -1.97
C VAL A 86 -11.77 -19.89 -2.88
N GLU A 87 -11.10 -20.21 -3.99
CA GLU A 87 -11.47 -21.32 -4.87
C GLU A 87 -11.32 -22.69 -4.18
N GLU A 88 -10.22 -22.92 -3.47
CA GLU A 88 -9.96 -24.14 -2.69
C GLU A 88 -11.03 -24.35 -1.61
N MET A 89 -11.39 -23.32 -0.87
CA MET A 89 -12.44 -23.38 0.15
C MET A 89 -13.82 -23.70 -0.45
N ALA A 90 -14.16 -23.09 -1.59
CA ALA A 90 -15.40 -23.41 -2.30
C ALA A 90 -15.41 -24.85 -2.84
N ASN A 91 -14.27 -25.34 -3.35
CA ASN A 91 -14.14 -26.70 -3.82
C ASN A 91 -14.19 -27.72 -2.68
N SER A 92 -13.70 -27.38 -1.49
CA SER A 92 -13.83 -28.24 -0.30
C SER A 92 -15.30 -28.44 0.05
N LEU A 93 -16.09 -27.36 0.13
CA LEU A 93 -17.52 -27.44 0.41
C LEU A 93 -18.30 -28.22 -0.66
N LEU A 94 -17.88 -28.13 -1.93
CA LEU A 94 -18.46 -28.90 -3.02
C LEU A 94 -18.07 -30.39 -2.96
N ALA A 95 -16.84 -30.70 -2.55
CA ALA A 95 -16.39 -32.08 -2.39
C ALA A 95 -17.16 -32.81 -1.27
N ASP A 96 -17.48 -32.11 -0.17
CA ASP A 96 -18.28 -32.65 0.95
C ASP A 96 -19.70 -33.11 0.52
N ARG A 97 -20.19 -32.61 -0.61
CA ARG A 97 -21.49 -32.97 -1.21
C ARG A 97 -21.38 -33.69 -2.55
N ASP A 98 -20.20 -34.20 -2.88
CA ASP A 98 -19.90 -34.91 -4.13
C ASP A 98 -20.28 -34.11 -5.40
N ALA A 99 -20.05 -32.79 -5.37
CA ALA A 99 -20.36 -31.87 -6.46
C ALA A 99 -19.11 -31.47 -7.26
N PRO A 100 -19.25 -31.19 -8.57
CA PRO A 100 -18.11 -30.85 -9.42
C PRO A 100 -17.53 -29.48 -9.08
N PRO A 101 -16.19 -29.31 -9.16
CA PRO A 101 -15.48 -28.11 -8.71
C PRO A 101 -15.90 -26.84 -9.44
N VAL A 102 -15.70 -25.69 -8.81
CA VAL A 102 -16.01 -24.38 -9.41
C VAL A 102 -15.14 -24.11 -10.64
N GLY A 103 -15.63 -23.25 -11.54
CA GLY A 103 -14.88 -22.86 -12.73
C GLY A 103 -13.79 -21.83 -12.42
N LYS A 104 -12.77 -21.74 -13.30
CA LYS A 104 -11.60 -20.84 -13.16
C LYS A 104 -11.90 -19.36 -12.85
N ARG A 105 -13.07 -18.86 -13.25
CA ARG A 105 -13.49 -17.46 -13.02
C ARG A 105 -14.40 -17.28 -11.80
N TRP A 106 -14.73 -18.36 -11.09
CA TRP A 106 -15.72 -18.34 -10.02
C TRP A 106 -15.26 -17.47 -8.86
N ALA A 107 -14.03 -17.64 -8.35
CA ALA A 107 -13.53 -16.87 -7.21
C ALA A 107 -13.50 -15.36 -7.50
N HIS A 108 -13.07 -14.98 -8.70
CA HIS A 108 -13.09 -13.58 -9.14
C HIS A 108 -14.52 -13.02 -9.20
N ASN A 109 -15.47 -13.77 -9.78
CA ASN A 109 -16.86 -13.35 -9.87
C ASN A 109 -17.57 -13.35 -8.51
N PHE A 110 -17.18 -14.23 -7.60
CA PHE A 110 -17.64 -14.28 -6.21
C PHE A 110 -17.24 -13.01 -5.47
N VAL A 111 -15.95 -12.65 -5.47
CA VAL A 111 -15.48 -11.42 -4.83
C VAL A 111 -16.15 -10.18 -5.46
N LYS A 112 -16.33 -10.17 -6.79
CA LYS A 112 -16.98 -9.04 -7.49
C LYS A 112 -18.46 -8.86 -7.10
N ARG A 113 -19.19 -9.93 -6.76
CA ARG A 113 -20.62 -9.85 -6.39
C ARG A 113 -20.86 -9.54 -4.92
N GLN A 114 -19.85 -9.71 -4.06
CA GLN A 114 -19.98 -9.48 -2.63
C GLN A 114 -19.51 -8.06 -2.27
N PRO A 115 -20.40 -7.15 -1.83
CA PRO A 115 -20.03 -5.76 -1.53
C PRO A 115 -19.02 -5.64 -0.37
N GLU A 116 -18.98 -6.65 0.50
CA GLU A 116 -18.11 -6.75 1.67
C GLU A 116 -16.66 -7.12 1.31
N LEU A 117 -16.42 -7.67 0.11
CA LEU A 117 -15.11 -8.16 -0.30
C LEU A 117 -14.53 -7.30 -1.43
N LYS A 118 -13.23 -6.97 -1.35
CA LYS A 118 -12.51 -6.27 -2.42
C LYS A 118 -11.13 -6.86 -2.63
N THR A 119 -10.76 -7.09 -3.89
CA THR A 119 -9.38 -7.44 -4.24
C THR A 119 -8.52 -6.18 -4.21
N ARG A 120 -7.44 -6.20 -3.43
CA ARG A 120 -6.41 -5.14 -3.39
C ARG A 120 -5.05 -5.71 -3.75
N LEU A 121 -4.19 -4.88 -4.33
CA LEU A 121 -2.77 -5.22 -4.50
C LEU A 121 -2.09 -5.14 -3.13
N PHE A 122 -1.45 -6.23 -2.71
CA PHE A 122 -0.58 -6.20 -1.53
C PHE A 122 0.84 -5.82 -1.96
N ARG A 123 1.53 -5.04 -1.13
CA ARG A 123 2.97 -4.83 -1.26
C ARG A 123 3.66 -5.83 -0.32
N LYS A 124 4.78 -6.42 -0.75
CA LYS A 124 5.63 -7.18 0.17
C LYS A 124 6.16 -6.21 1.21
N TYR A 125 5.84 -6.47 2.46
CA TYR A 125 6.26 -5.65 3.60
C TYR A 125 7.41 -6.36 4.31
N ASP A 126 8.44 -5.61 4.72
CA ASP A 126 9.54 -6.19 5.46
C ASP A 126 9.06 -6.59 6.86
N TYR A 127 9.33 -7.84 7.25
CA TYR A 127 8.90 -8.40 8.53
C TYR A 127 9.53 -7.67 9.73
N GLN A 128 10.74 -7.14 9.58
CA GLN A 128 11.36 -6.32 10.64
C GLN A 128 10.65 -4.98 10.79
N ARG A 129 10.24 -4.34 9.68
CA ARG A 129 9.45 -3.10 9.72
C ARG A 129 8.08 -3.32 10.34
N ALA A 130 7.43 -4.46 10.08
CA ALA A 130 6.16 -4.81 10.72
C ALA A 130 6.27 -4.97 12.26
N LYS A 131 7.41 -5.42 12.77
CA LYS A 131 7.66 -5.51 14.23
C LYS A 131 7.94 -4.16 14.86
N CYS A 132 8.59 -3.25 14.14
CA CYS A 132 8.81 -1.87 14.60
C CYS A 132 7.52 -1.02 14.62
N GLU A 133 6.42 -1.53 14.03
CA GLU A 133 5.10 -0.89 14.05
C GLU A 133 4.24 -1.24 15.27
N ASP A 134 4.82 -1.88 16.30
CA ASP A 134 4.11 -2.08 17.57
C ASP A 134 3.74 -0.70 18.16
N PRO A 135 2.44 -0.40 18.36
CA PRO A 135 2.00 0.88 18.91
C PRO A 135 2.63 1.21 20.27
N THR A 136 3.03 0.21 21.06
CA THR A 136 3.73 0.43 22.33
C THR A 136 5.15 0.94 22.12
N ILE A 137 5.90 0.36 21.18
CA ILE A 137 7.26 0.78 20.81
C ILE A 137 7.23 2.18 20.19
N ILE A 138 6.32 2.42 19.23
CA ILE A 138 6.16 3.73 18.58
C ILE A 138 5.83 4.81 19.61
N ARG A 139 4.86 4.56 20.52
CA ARG A 139 4.52 5.53 21.58
C ARG A 139 5.67 5.80 22.53
N GLY A 140 6.44 4.76 22.87
CA GLY A 140 7.66 4.90 23.68
C GLY A 140 8.68 5.83 23.02
N TRP A 141 8.93 5.64 21.72
CA TRP A 141 9.85 6.47 20.94
C TRP A 141 9.37 7.93 20.84
N PHE A 142 8.11 8.18 20.50
CA PHE A 142 7.59 9.56 20.46
C PHE A 142 7.64 10.25 21.82
N ARG A 143 7.43 9.51 22.92
CA ARG A 143 7.60 10.05 24.28
C ARG A 143 9.07 10.41 24.56
N LEU A 144 10.02 9.59 24.11
CA LEU A 144 11.45 9.90 24.20
C LEU A 144 11.78 11.19 23.44
N VAL A 145 11.31 11.33 22.20
CA VAL A 145 11.50 12.54 21.38
C VAL A 145 10.96 13.78 22.12
N GLN A 146 9.71 13.72 22.60
CA GLN A 146 9.10 14.82 23.37
C GLN A 146 9.89 15.18 24.63
N ASN A 147 10.33 14.17 25.39
CA ASN A 147 11.12 14.38 26.61
C ASN A 147 12.49 15.01 26.30
N THR A 148 13.15 14.58 25.22
CA THR A 148 14.43 15.15 24.78
C THR A 148 14.28 16.61 24.36
N ILE A 149 13.25 16.92 23.56
CA ILE A 149 12.92 18.29 23.16
C ILE A 149 12.72 19.17 24.41
N ALA A 150 11.92 18.71 25.38
CA ALA A 150 11.65 19.44 26.60
C ALA A 150 12.91 19.61 27.49
N LYS A 151 13.73 18.56 27.61
CA LYS A 151 14.93 18.56 28.46
C LYS A 151 16.00 19.53 27.97
N TYR A 152 16.21 19.61 26.66
CA TYR A 152 17.27 20.44 26.06
C TYR A 152 16.74 21.77 25.49
N GLY A 153 15.43 22.02 25.56
CA GLY A 153 14.82 23.25 25.06
C GLY A 153 14.94 23.40 23.54
N ILE A 154 14.79 22.30 22.80
CA ILE A 154 15.02 22.24 21.36
C ILE A 154 13.83 22.87 20.64
N ARG A 155 14.11 23.78 19.70
CA ARG A 155 13.10 24.45 18.89
C ARG A 155 12.80 23.65 17.61
N SER A 156 11.68 23.93 16.95
CA SER A 156 11.27 23.24 15.71
C SER A 156 12.29 23.39 14.57
N ASP A 157 12.83 24.59 14.39
CA ASP A 157 13.88 24.93 13.42
C ASP A 157 15.21 24.17 13.66
N ASP A 158 15.41 23.65 14.87
CA ASP A 158 16.59 22.90 15.31
C ASP A 158 16.37 21.37 15.38
N ILE A 159 15.23 20.87 14.90
CA ILE A 159 14.96 19.43 14.76
C ILE A 159 15.20 19.01 13.32
N TRP A 160 16.19 18.15 13.09
CA TRP A 160 16.64 17.68 11.80
C TRP A 160 16.43 16.18 11.63
N ASN A 161 15.97 15.77 10.45
CA ASN A 161 15.90 14.38 10.04
C ASN A 161 17.01 14.08 9.04
N PHE A 162 17.79 13.05 9.32
CA PHE A 162 18.76 12.44 8.40
C PHE A 162 18.09 11.37 7.56
N ASP A 163 18.42 11.30 6.27
CA ASP A 163 18.03 10.17 5.43
C ASP A 163 19.06 9.91 4.32
N GLU A 164 19.16 8.65 3.90
CA GLU A 164 20.03 8.20 2.82
C GLU A 164 19.21 7.65 1.66
N THR A 165 19.57 8.02 0.44
CA THR A 165 18.96 7.47 -0.77
C THR A 165 20.00 7.01 -1.77
N GLY A 166 19.90 5.76 -2.19
CA GLY A 166 20.78 5.14 -3.17
C GLY A 166 20.20 5.20 -4.59
N PHE A 167 20.97 5.73 -5.52
CA PHE A 167 20.70 5.72 -6.94
C PHE A 167 21.64 4.73 -7.63
N MET A 168 21.10 3.74 -8.33
CA MET A 168 21.91 2.89 -9.18
C MET A 168 21.97 3.47 -10.59
N MET A 169 23.18 3.81 -11.03
CA MET A 169 23.40 4.30 -12.38
C MET A 169 23.12 3.19 -13.39
N GLY A 170 22.40 3.54 -14.47
CA GLY A 170 22.10 2.60 -15.56
C GLY A 170 20.86 1.71 -15.37
N ILE A 171 20.19 1.72 -14.20
CA ILE A 171 18.91 1.00 -14.03
C ILE A 171 17.71 1.89 -14.35
N ILE A 172 16.99 1.53 -15.41
CA ILE A 172 15.65 2.06 -15.72
C ILE A 172 14.62 1.13 -15.04
N MET A 173 13.76 1.66 -14.17
CA MET A 173 12.60 0.92 -13.69
C MET A 173 11.65 0.59 -14.86
N ALA A 174 10.91 -0.52 -14.77
CA ALA A 174 9.98 -0.88 -15.85
C ALA A 174 8.96 0.26 -16.11
N GLY A 175 9.05 0.89 -17.28
CA GLY A 175 8.13 1.92 -17.76
C GLY A 175 7.37 1.44 -19.00
N MET A 176 6.16 1.97 -19.23
CA MET A 176 5.45 1.74 -20.49
C MET A 176 6.19 2.46 -21.62
N VAL A 177 6.52 1.72 -22.67
CA VAL A 177 7.12 2.27 -23.89
C VAL A 177 6.23 1.94 -25.09
N VAL A 178 6.14 2.89 -26.02
CA VAL A 178 5.46 2.68 -27.29
C VAL A 178 6.45 2.03 -28.25
N THR A 179 6.14 0.85 -28.75
CA THR A 179 6.97 0.13 -29.72
C THR A 179 6.16 -0.32 -30.92
N GLY A 180 6.84 -0.56 -32.06
CA GLY A 180 6.20 -1.10 -33.25
C GLY A 180 5.45 -2.40 -32.97
N SER A 181 4.26 -2.54 -33.55
CA SER A 181 3.32 -3.64 -33.34
C SER A 181 3.86 -5.04 -33.69
N GLU A 182 4.93 -5.09 -34.50
CA GLU A 182 5.53 -6.33 -34.98
C GLU A 182 6.61 -6.91 -34.06
N ARG A 183 6.98 -6.17 -33.00
CA ARG A 183 8.05 -6.58 -32.09
C ARG A 183 7.54 -7.63 -31.09
N GLN A 184 7.94 -8.88 -31.27
CA GLN A 184 7.68 -9.94 -30.30
C GLN A 184 8.66 -9.85 -29.12
N GLY A 185 8.11 -9.79 -27.90
CA GLY A 185 8.87 -9.75 -26.64
C GLY A 185 8.95 -8.37 -26.01
N ARG A 186 9.31 -8.32 -24.72
CA ARG A 186 9.50 -7.04 -24.01
C ARG A 186 10.72 -6.31 -24.61
N PRO A 187 10.57 -5.04 -25.04
CA PRO A 187 11.69 -4.27 -25.57
C PRO A 187 12.79 -4.13 -24.50
N LYS A 188 14.02 -4.45 -24.90
CA LYS A 188 15.22 -4.27 -24.06
C LYS A 188 15.95 -3.03 -24.57
N SER A 189 16.19 -2.06 -23.68
CA SER A 189 17.13 -0.97 -23.96
C SER A 189 18.55 -1.44 -23.66
N VAL A 190 19.52 -1.10 -24.51
CA VAL A 190 20.94 -1.42 -24.27
C VAL A 190 21.42 -0.54 -23.13
N GLN A 191 21.89 -1.16 -22.04
CA GLN A 191 22.50 -0.46 -20.92
C GLN A 191 24.02 -0.43 -21.10
N PRO A 192 24.69 0.72 -20.90
CA PRO A 192 26.09 0.72 -20.53
C PRO A 192 26.23 -0.12 -19.25
N GLY A 193 27.13 -1.10 -19.25
CA GLY A 193 27.22 -2.11 -18.18
C GLY A 193 27.66 -1.59 -16.81
N ASN A 194 27.74 -0.28 -16.60
CA ASN A 194 28.18 0.28 -15.33
C ASN A 194 26.99 0.39 -14.37
N ARG A 195 27.04 -0.39 -13.28
CA ARG A 195 26.00 -0.51 -12.24
C ARG A 195 26.45 0.12 -10.92
N GLU A 196 27.19 1.22 -11.02
CA GLU A 196 27.72 1.91 -9.86
C GLU A 196 26.57 2.56 -9.05
N TRP A 197 26.73 2.52 -7.73
CA TRP A 197 25.83 3.17 -6.80
C TRP A 197 26.32 4.58 -6.50
N ILE A 198 25.39 5.51 -6.46
CA ILE A 198 25.57 6.85 -5.90
C ILE A 198 24.63 6.94 -4.70
N THR A 199 25.17 7.18 -3.53
CA THR A 199 24.37 7.43 -2.32
C THR A 199 24.33 8.92 -2.07
N VAL A 200 23.14 9.46 -1.87
CA VAL A 200 22.95 10.86 -1.48
C VAL A 200 22.41 10.87 -0.07
N ILE A 201 23.11 11.58 0.80
CA ILE A 201 22.73 11.82 2.18
C ILE A 201 22.22 13.25 2.29
N GLN A 202 21.06 13.42 2.91
CA GLN A 202 20.42 14.71 3.06
C GLN A 202 19.84 14.88 4.46
N ALA A 203 19.80 16.14 4.94
CA ALA A 203 19.05 16.50 6.13
C ALA A 203 18.07 17.63 5.88
N ILE A 204 16.89 17.51 6.49
CA ILE A 204 15.80 18.49 6.43
C ILE A 204 15.28 18.75 7.84
N ASN A 205 15.05 20.02 8.19
CA ASN A 205 14.48 20.36 9.50
C ASN A 205 12.95 20.34 9.53
N ALA A 206 12.36 20.43 10.71
CA ALA A 206 10.91 20.40 10.88
C ALA A 206 10.18 21.59 10.25
N GLU A 207 10.89 22.65 9.86
CA GLU A 207 10.36 23.82 9.14
C GLU A 207 10.55 23.71 7.60
N GLY A 208 11.14 22.62 7.13
CA GLY A 208 11.32 22.34 5.70
C GLY A 208 12.60 22.91 5.07
N GLN A 209 13.53 23.43 5.88
CA GLN A 209 14.86 23.85 5.41
C GLN A 209 15.74 22.63 5.18
N SER A 210 16.52 22.64 4.11
CA SER A 210 17.47 21.57 3.78
C SER A 210 18.92 22.05 3.81
N ILE A 211 19.84 21.14 4.09
CA ILE A 211 21.29 21.36 3.90
C ILE A 211 21.69 21.04 2.45
N ALA A 212 22.92 21.38 2.07
CA ALA A 212 23.47 20.93 0.80
C ALA A 212 23.69 19.39 0.84
N PRO A 213 23.43 18.68 -0.27
CA PRO A 213 23.56 17.24 -0.31
C PRO A 213 25.01 16.79 -0.15
N PHE A 214 25.17 15.64 0.48
CA PHE A 214 26.43 14.92 0.57
C PHE A 214 26.34 13.67 -0.29
N ILE A 215 27.12 13.64 -1.37
CA ILE A 215 27.04 12.65 -2.42
C ILE A 215 28.23 11.71 -2.31
N ILE A 216 27.98 10.41 -2.22
CA ILE A 216 28.98 9.36 -2.16
C ILE A 216 28.91 8.55 -3.45
N GLY A 217 29.95 8.66 -4.28
CA GLY A 217 30.10 7.83 -5.47
C GLY A 217 30.92 6.57 -5.20
N ALA A 218 30.61 5.48 -5.90
CA ALA A 218 31.47 4.31 -5.94
C ALA A 218 32.77 4.62 -6.70
N GLY A 219 33.91 4.48 -6.03
CA GLY A 219 35.23 4.72 -6.62
C GLY A 219 36.34 4.89 -5.58
N GLN A 220 37.59 4.65 -5.97
CA GLN A 220 38.74 4.86 -5.10
C GLN A 220 39.31 6.28 -5.22
N TYR A 221 39.30 6.83 -6.45
CA TYR A 221 39.73 8.20 -6.74
C TYR A 221 38.86 8.74 -7.85
N HIS A 222 38.23 9.89 -7.63
CA HIS A 222 37.59 10.67 -8.68
C HIS A 222 38.47 11.86 -9.03
N LEU A 223 38.54 12.20 -10.31
CA LEU A 223 39.23 13.41 -10.74
C LEU A 223 38.41 14.63 -10.27
N ALA A 224 39.00 15.47 -9.41
CA ALA A 224 38.31 16.63 -8.85
C ALA A 224 37.72 17.56 -9.92
N ASN A 225 38.33 17.61 -11.11
CA ASN A 225 37.88 18.39 -12.25
C ASN A 225 36.48 17.98 -12.74
N TRP A 226 36.07 16.73 -12.56
CA TRP A 226 34.72 16.26 -12.92
C TRP A 226 33.60 16.96 -12.15
N TYR A 227 33.94 17.60 -11.03
CA TYR A 227 32.98 18.30 -10.18
C TYR A 227 33.27 19.78 -10.07
N ARG A 228 34.55 20.17 -10.10
CA ARG A 228 35.00 21.56 -10.00
C ARG A 228 34.82 22.36 -11.29
N GLU A 229 34.77 21.68 -12.44
CA GLU A 229 34.55 22.31 -13.76
C GLU A 229 33.10 22.15 -14.26
N CYS A 230 32.19 21.63 -13.41
CA CYS A 230 30.77 21.53 -13.69
C CYS A 230 29.97 22.62 -12.94
N ASP A 231 28.74 22.88 -13.39
CA ASP A 231 27.80 23.84 -12.77
C ASP A 231 27.21 23.37 -11.41
N LEU A 232 27.96 22.56 -10.64
CA LEU A 232 27.52 22.10 -9.34
C LEU A 232 27.73 23.20 -8.29
N PRO A 233 26.76 23.41 -7.36
CA PRO A 233 26.95 24.35 -6.27
C PRO A 233 28.15 23.96 -5.39
N GLY A 234 28.97 24.95 -5.01
CA GLY A 234 30.22 24.72 -4.28
C GLY A 234 30.06 24.27 -2.83
N ASP A 235 28.84 24.31 -2.29
CA ASP A 235 28.48 23.81 -0.95
C ASP A 235 28.09 22.32 -0.95
N TRP A 236 28.01 21.68 -2.13
CA TRP A 236 27.79 20.24 -2.24
C TRP A 236 29.08 19.49 -1.93
N VAL A 237 28.96 18.43 -1.12
CA VAL A 237 30.12 17.59 -0.80
C VAL A 237 30.06 16.33 -1.65
N ILE A 238 31.17 16.01 -2.30
CA ILE A 238 31.32 14.80 -3.10
C ILE A 238 32.44 13.98 -2.50
N ALA A 239 32.06 12.83 -1.94
CA ALA A 239 32.95 11.85 -1.37
C ALA A 239 32.94 10.55 -2.20
N THR A 240 33.91 9.70 -1.94
CA THR A 240 34.08 8.43 -2.65
C THR A 240 34.25 7.30 -1.67
N SER A 241 33.62 6.17 -1.94
CA SER A 241 33.86 4.92 -1.22
C SER A 241 33.98 3.76 -2.20
N GLN A 242 34.70 2.68 -1.85
CA GLN A 242 34.95 1.57 -2.76
C GLN A 242 33.67 0.92 -3.31
N ASN A 243 32.58 0.96 -2.54
CA ASN A 243 31.31 0.33 -2.87
C ASN A 243 30.16 1.33 -3.05
N GLY A 244 30.38 2.63 -2.83
CA GLY A 244 29.34 3.68 -2.86
C GLY A 244 28.48 3.77 -1.60
N TRP A 245 28.82 3.02 -0.54
CA TRP A 245 28.10 3.04 0.75
C TRP A 245 28.78 3.93 1.78
N THR A 246 27.98 4.39 2.75
CA THR A 246 28.46 5.11 3.94
C THR A 246 29.26 4.18 4.85
N ASN A 247 30.30 4.72 5.47
CA ASN A 247 31.08 4.07 6.53
C ASN A 247 31.28 5.05 7.69
N ASN A 248 31.84 4.61 8.82
CA ASN A 248 31.99 5.46 10.02
C ASN A 248 32.77 6.76 9.75
N HIS A 249 33.77 6.71 8.86
CA HIS A 249 34.56 7.88 8.50
C HIS A 249 33.72 8.89 7.70
N LEU A 250 33.01 8.41 6.67
CA LEU A 250 32.11 9.24 5.85
C LEU A 250 30.92 9.75 6.65
N GLY A 251 30.40 8.98 7.61
CA GLY A 251 29.37 9.41 8.54
C GLY A 251 29.83 10.58 9.41
N LEU A 252 31.08 10.54 9.91
CA LEU A 252 31.65 11.66 10.66
C LEU A 252 31.91 12.89 9.78
N GLU A 253 32.41 12.71 8.55
CA GLU A 253 32.59 13.81 7.60
C GLU A 253 31.26 14.45 7.21
N TRP A 254 30.22 13.63 7.03
CA TRP A 254 28.85 14.12 6.85
C TRP A 254 28.37 14.91 8.08
N LEU A 255 28.63 14.44 9.30
CA LEU A 255 28.24 15.14 10.52
C LEU A 255 28.90 16.51 10.64
N LYS A 256 30.18 16.62 10.26
CA LYS A 256 30.89 17.92 10.18
C LYS A 256 30.27 18.83 9.13
N HIS A 257 29.90 18.29 7.96
CA HIS A 257 29.19 19.03 6.93
C HIS A 257 27.82 19.54 7.42
N PHE A 258 27.06 18.68 8.11
CA PHE A 258 25.82 19.05 8.77
C PHE A 258 26.02 20.18 9.79
N ASP A 259 27.03 20.06 10.65
CA ASP A 259 27.34 21.05 11.67
C ASP A 259 27.71 22.40 11.05
N CYS A 260 28.60 22.41 10.06
CA CYS A 260 28.96 23.62 9.31
C CYS A 260 27.75 24.26 8.62
N SER A 261 26.86 23.44 8.04
CA SER A 261 25.68 23.90 7.29
C SER A 261 24.57 24.46 8.17
N THR A 262 24.51 24.04 9.45
CA THR A 262 23.41 24.38 10.36
C THR A 262 23.81 25.33 11.48
N THR A 263 25.10 25.44 11.84
CA THR A 263 25.57 26.30 12.95
C THR A 263 25.15 27.76 12.79
N ASN A 264 25.25 28.33 11.58
CA ASN A 264 24.85 29.72 11.33
C ASN A 264 23.33 29.93 11.21
N ARG A 265 22.55 28.83 11.14
CA ARG A 265 21.09 28.82 11.01
C ARG A 265 20.40 28.50 12.33
N SER A 266 21.10 27.84 13.24
CA SER A 266 20.59 27.43 14.53
C SER A 266 20.44 28.64 15.45
N THR A 267 19.26 28.76 16.06
CA THR A 267 18.98 29.84 17.02
C THR A 267 18.99 29.32 18.45
N GLY A 268 18.76 28.02 18.64
CA GLY A 268 18.76 27.34 19.93
C GLY A 268 20.14 26.90 20.42
N PRO A 269 20.23 26.49 21.68
CA PRO A 269 21.48 26.00 22.28
C PRO A 269 21.83 24.56 21.88
N TYR A 270 20.85 23.78 21.42
CA TYR A 270 20.98 22.37 21.06
C TYR A 270 20.21 22.08 19.77
N ARG A 271 20.76 21.19 18.93
CA ARG A 271 20.09 20.64 17.74
C ARG A 271 19.74 19.18 17.97
N LEU A 272 18.53 18.77 17.59
CA LEU A 272 18.13 17.37 17.56
C LEU A 272 18.37 16.82 16.16
N LEU A 273 19.10 15.73 16.05
CA LEU A 273 19.31 14.99 14.81
C LEU A 273 18.71 13.59 14.96
N ILE A 274 17.67 13.31 14.19
CA ILE A 274 17.01 12.01 14.14
C ILE A 274 17.70 11.19 13.06
N LEU A 275 18.23 10.02 13.44
CA LEU A 275 18.99 9.12 12.58
C LEU A 275 18.24 7.80 12.38
N ASP A 276 18.56 7.07 11.31
CA ASP A 276 18.21 5.66 11.25
C ASP A 276 19.23 4.85 12.06
N GLY A 277 18.81 3.69 12.58
CA GLY A 277 19.65 2.86 13.45
C GLY A 277 20.77 2.12 12.72
N HIS A 278 21.26 2.64 11.60
CA HIS A 278 22.30 2.00 10.81
C HIS A 278 23.67 2.15 11.48
N GLU A 279 24.48 1.08 11.45
CA GLU A 279 25.72 0.95 12.24
C GLU A 279 26.77 2.05 11.91
N SER A 280 26.71 2.62 10.70
CA SER A 280 27.58 3.71 10.24
C SER A 280 27.46 5.01 11.04
N HIS A 281 26.38 5.19 11.81
CA HIS A 281 26.09 6.41 12.56
C HIS A 281 26.35 6.29 14.06
N HIS A 282 26.90 5.16 14.52
CA HIS A 282 27.11 4.86 15.94
C HIS A 282 28.59 4.61 16.30
N SER A 283 29.50 5.43 15.76
CA SER A 283 30.91 5.38 16.17
C SER A 283 31.19 6.28 17.39
N ALA A 284 32.20 5.93 18.20
CA ALA A 284 32.57 6.71 19.37
C ALA A 284 32.99 8.15 19.03
N ASP A 285 33.64 8.34 17.88
CA ASP A 285 34.05 9.67 17.41
C ASP A 285 32.86 10.51 16.95
N PHE A 286 31.86 9.87 16.32
CA PHE A 286 30.59 10.51 15.96
C PHE A 286 29.84 11.02 17.20
N GLU A 287 29.67 10.16 18.20
CA GLU A 287 29.01 10.53 19.47
C GLU A 287 29.77 11.62 20.24
N ARG A 288 31.11 11.56 20.25
CA ARG A 288 31.96 12.59 20.86
C ARG A 288 31.77 13.93 20.17
N TYR A 289 31.79 13.95 18.85
CA TYR A 289 31.60 15.16 18.07
C TYR A 289 30.20 15.76 18.28
N CYS A 290 29.16 14.92 18.31
CA CYS A 290 27.80 15.36 18.65
C CYS A 290 27.76 16.07 20.02
N LYS A 291 28.37 15.44 21.04
CA LYS A 291 28.41 15.99 22.40
C LYS A 291 29.14 17.33 22.48
N GLU A 292 30.29 17.44 21.80
CA GLU A 292 31.11 18.66 21.78
C GLU A 292 30.38 19.84 21.09
N ASN A 293 29.60 19.55 20.05
CA ASN A 293 28.89 20.55 19.24
C ASN A 293 27.39 20.70 19.60
N LYS A 294 26.98 20.18 20.76
CA LYS A 294 25.61 20.27 21.29
C LYS A 294 24.55 19.73 20.32
N ILE A 295 24.89 18.66 19.62
CA ILE A 295 23.98 17.90 18.77
C ILE A 295 23.52 16.69 19.58
N ILE A 296 22.21 16.52 19.71
CA ILE A 296 21.58 15.37 20.37
C ILE A 296 21.10 14.43 19.27
N THR A 297 21.49 13.16 19.33
CA THR A 297 21.06 12.12 18.38
C THR A 297 19.95 11.26 18.99
N LEU A 298 18.97 10.86 18.17
CA LEU A 298 17.91 9.91 18.51
C LEU A 298 17.65 8.92 17.39
#